data_AF-A0A0B3S1Z2-F1
#
_entry.id   AF-A0A0B3S1Z2-F1
#
_cell.length_a   1.000
_cell.length_b   1.000
_cell.length_c   1.000
_cell.angle_alpha   90.00
_cell.angle_beta   90.00
_cell.angle_gamma   90.00
#
_symmetry.space_group_name_H-M   'P 1'
#
loop_
_entity.id
_entity.type
_entity.pdbx_description
1 polymer ?
#
loop_
_entity_poly.entity_id
_entity_poly.type
_entity_poly.pdbx_seq_one_letter_code
_entity_poly.pdbx_strand_id
1 'polypeptide(L)'
;MTIERVLTLLQTRAETPERARELASMGYMQWLGSLPGCASYEEEAVRAWMRAQPFAGTDPAVAVFCDLLHQSIRRPAVPLDLPLPQPQRRGGARKRRLSI
;
A
#
# COMPACT_ATOMS: atom_id res chain seq x y z
N MET A 1 -0.94 12.40 1.78
CA MET A 1 -1.70 11.39 2.50
C MET A 1 -0.93 11.08 3.77
N THR A 2 -1.54 11.25 4.93
CA THR A 2 -0.89 10.83 6.19
C THR A 2 -0.77 9.31 6.23
N ILE A 3 0.22 8.80 6.96
CA ILE A 3 0.43 7.36 7.11
C ILE A 3 -0.81 6.67 7.68
N GLU A 4 -1.55 7.33 8.58
CA GLU A 4 -2.81 6.82 9.15
C GLU A 4 -3.85 6.54 8.07
N ARG A 5 -4.01 7.46 7.11
CA ARG A 5 -4.98 7.29 6.01
C ARG A 5 -4.58 6.15 5.08
N VAL A 6 -3.28 5.97 4.86
CA VAL A 6 -2.75 4.86 4.07
C VAL A 6 -3.04 3.54 4.78
N LEU A 7 -2.79 3.44 6.09
CA LEU A 7 -3.09 2.23 6.86
C LEU A 7 -4.59 1.89 6.84
N THR A 8 -5.47 2.88 7.02
CA THR A 8 -6.93 2.66 6.91
C THR A 8 -7.32 2.13 5.53
N LEU A 9 -6.71 2.63 4.46
CA LEU A 9 -6.93 2.14 3.10
C LEU A 9 -6.43 0.69 2.93
N LEU A 10 -5.23 0.37 3.43
CA LEU A 10 -4.64 -0.96 3.31
C LEU A 10 -5.43 -2.04 4.07
N GLN A 11 -6.09 -1.64 5.15
CA GLN A 11 -6.99 -2.51 5.94
C GLN A 11 -8.35 -2.76 5.24
N THR A 12 -8.55 -2.25 4.01
CA THR A 12 -9.76 -2.55 3.23
C THR A 12 -9.57 -3.79 2.36
N ARG A 13 -10.53 -4.73 2.43
CA ARG A 13 -10.72 -5.93 1.57
C ARG A 13 -9.50 -6.36 0.74
N ALA A 14 -8.44 -6.81 1.42
CA ALA A 14 -7.26 -7.42 0.83
C ALA A 14 -7.38 -8.96 0.87
N GLU A 15 -8.52 -9.48 0.40
CA GLU A 15 -8.89 -10.91 0.52
C GLU A 15 -8.00 -11.84 -0.32
N THR A 16 -7.25 -11.30 -1.28
CA THR A 16 -6.28 -12.06 -2.08
C THR A 16 -4.87 -11.48 -1.99
N PRO A 17 -3.81 -12.32 -2.10
CA PRO A 17 -2.42 -11.86 -2.11
C PRO A 17 -2.10 -10.85 -3.22
N GLU A 18 -2.68 -11.04 -4.42
CA GLU A 18 -2.51 -10.12 -5.55
C GLU A 18 -3.11 -8.76 -5.21
N ARG A 19 -4.29 -8.77 -4.60
CA ARG A 19 -4.97 -7.53 -4.21
C ARG A 19 -4.22 -6.81 -3.08
N ALA A 20 -3.65 -7.56 -2.15
CA ALA A 20 -2.80 -7.02 -1.10
C ALA A 20 -1.58 -6.28 -1.69
N ARG A 21 -0.93 -6.86 -2.71
CA ARG A 21 0.20 -6.23 -3.42
C ARG A 21 -0.19 -4.96 -4.15
N GLU A 22 -1.30 -4.98 -4.88
CA GLU A 22 -1.81 -3.79 -5.58
C GLU A 22 -2.11 -2.65 -4.60
N LEU A 23 -2.81 -2.96 -3.50
CA LEU A 23 -3.18 -1.98 -2.49
C LEU A 23 -1.95 -1.41 -1.78
N ALA A 24 -1.01 -2.28 -1.39
CA ALA A 24 0.26 -1.88 -0.78
C ALA A 24 1.07 -0.96 -1.68
N SER A 25 1.19 -1.31 -2.96
CA SER A 25 1.93 -0.53 -3.97
C SER A 25 1.30 0.85 -4.19
N MET A 26 -0.03 0.89 -4.29
CA MET A 26 -0.78 2.14 -4.39
C MET A 26 -0.62 3.00 -3.13
N GLY A 27 -0.75 2.40 -1.94
CA GLY A 27 -0.58 3.08 -0.66
C GLY A 27 0.84 3.65 -0.51
N TYR A 28 1.86 2.89 -0.90
CA TYR A 28 3.24 3.32 -0.94
C TYR A 28 3.45 4.55 -1.85
N MET A 29 2.96 4.51 -3.09
CA MET A 29 3.07 5.66 -4.00
C MET A 29 2.33 6.90 -3.48
N GLN A 30 1.15 6.73 -2.90
CA GLN A 30 0.37 7.84 -2.33
C GLN A 30 1.02 8.46 -1.09
N TRP A 31 1.61 7.63 -0.24
CA TRP A 31 2.40 8.07 0.91
C TRP A 31 3.64 8.83 0.45
N LEU A 32 4.45 8.21 -0.42
CA LEU A 32 5.69 8.78 -0.97
C LEU A 32 5.44 10.13 -1.65
N GLY A 33 4.42 10.21 -2.51
CA GLY A 33 4.04 11.44 -3.21
C GLY A 33 3.47 12.53 -2.30
N SER A 34 3.41 12.29 -0.99
CA SER A 34 2.92 13.27 -0.03
C SER A 34 3.89 13.64 1.07
N LEU A 35 5.10 13.09 1.02
CA LEU A 35 6.18 13.52 1.90
C LEU A 35 6.54 14.98 1.59
N PRO A 36 6.92 15.78 2.62
CA PRO A 36 7.49 17.09 2.38
C PRO A 36 8.75 17.00 1.51
N GLY A 37 8.95 17.92 0.57
CA GLY A 37 10.10 17.89 -0.33
C GLY A 37 11.47 18.01 0.34
N CYS A 38 11.51 18.49 1.59
CA CYS A 38 12.72 18.58 2.42
C CYS A 38 12.86 17.46 3.46
N ALA A 39 11.91 16.51 3.51
CA ALA A 39 11.95 15.43 4.49
C ALA A 39 13.02 14.40 4.14
N SER A 40 13.68 13.84 5.16
CA SER A 40 14.54 12.68 4.99
C SER A 40 13.67 11.46 4.67
N TYR A 41 13.85 10.90 3.47
CA TYR A 41 13.12 9.72 3.05
C TYR A 41 13.29 8.56 4.04
N GLU A 42 14.51 8.32 4.50
CA GLU A 42 14.82 7.23 5.41
C GLU A 42 14.11 7.38 6.75
N GLU A 43 14.11 8.58 7.34
CA GLU A 43 13.41 8.83 8.60
C GLU A 43 11.91 8.63 8.46
N GLU A 44 11.31 9.15 7.38
CA GLU A 44 9.89 9.00 7.13
C GLU A 44 9.52 7.54 6.85
N ALA A 45 10.36 6.80 6.12
CA ALA A 45 10.15 5.37 5.85
C ALA A 45 10.23 4.54 7.14
N VAL A 46 11.17 4.84 8.03
CA VAL A 46 11.27 4.18 9.35
C VAL A 46 10.05 4.52 10.22
N ARG A 47 9.61 5.77 10.25
CA ARG A 47 8.38 6.19 10.96
C ARG A 47 7.15 5.48 10.43
N ALA A 48 7.00 5.41 9.10
CA ALA A 48 5.92 4.71 8.46
C ALA A 48 5.93 3.21 8.79
N TRP A 49 7.11 2.58 8.77
CA TRP A 49 7.28 1.17 9.10
C TRP A 49 6.90 0.89 10.55
N MET A 50 7.38 1.69 11.51
CA MET A 50 7.01 1.55 12.94
C MET A 50 5.51 1.68 13.18
N ARG A 51 4.82 2.53 12.40
CA ARG A 51 3.37 2.71 12.49
C ARG A 51 2.59 1.52 11.90
N ALA A 52 3.13 0.92 10.85
CA ALA A 52 2.50 -0.15 10.08
C ALA A 52 2.72 -1.54 10.68
N GLN A 53 3.90 -1.78 11.24
CA GLN A 53 4.34 -3.09 11.77
C GLN A 53 3.32 -3.77 12.69
N PRO A 54 2.63 -3.07 13.63
CA PRO A 54 1.67 -3.73 14.52
C PRO A 54 0.49 -4.41 13.81
N PHE A 55 0.15 -3.96 12.59
CA PHE A 55 -0.98 -4.49 11.82
C PHE A 55 -0.53 -5.53 10.76
N ALA A 56 0.78 -5.69 10.54
CA ALA A 56 1.29 -6.60 9.52
C ALA A 56 0.92 -8.07 9.78
N GLY A 57 0.69 -8.46 11.04
CA GLY A 57 0.26 -9.81 11.39
C GLY A 57 -1.21 -10.13 11.08
N THR A 58 -2.06 -9.10 10.97
CA THR A 58 -3.51 -9.25 10.75
C THR A 58 -3.93 -8.87 9.34
N ASP A 59 -3.19 -7.96 8.71
CA ASP A 59 -3.58 -7.33 7.44
C ASP A 59 -2.54 -7.61 6.34
N PRO A 60 -2.85 -8.48 5.36
CA PRO A 60 -1.90 -8.88 4.31
C PRO A 60 -1.35 -7.70 3.49
N ALA A 61 -2.17 -6.69 3.20
CA ALA A 61 -1.71 -5.50 2.48
C ALA A 61 -0.76 -4.63 3.30
N VAL A 62 -0.94 -4.59 4.62
CA VAL A 62 -0.01 -3.87 5.51
C VAL A 62 1.32 -4.60 5.59
N ALA A 63 1.32 -5.94 5.61
CA ALA A 63 2.55 -6.73 5.54
C ALA A 63 3.36 -6.41 4.28
N VAL A 64 2.72 -6.43 3.10
CA VAL A 64 3.39 -6.09 1.84
C VAL A 64 3.89 -4.64 1.82
N PHE A 65 3.14 -3.70 2.40
CA PHE A 65 3.58 -2.31 2.53
C PHE A 65 4.84 -2.18 3.42
N CYS A 66 4.90 -2.93 4.53
CA CYS A 66 6.10 -2.98 5.38
C CYS A 66 7.30 -3.53 4.61
N ASP A 67 7.10 -4.57 3.80
CA ASP A 67 8.15 -5.15 2.96
C ASP A 67 8.67 -4.15 1.92
N LEU A 68 7.79 -3.36 1.29
CA LEU A 68 8.17 -2.30 0.35
C LEU A 68 9.04 -1.24 1.03
N LEU A 69 8.64 -0.77 2.23
CA LEU A 69 9.44 0.18 3.01
C LEU A 69 10.81 -0.40 3.35
N HIS A 70 10.87 -1.64 3.84
CA HIS A 70 12.12 -2.31 4.18
C HIS A 70 13.04 -2.43 2.95
N GLN A 71 12.49 -2.89 1.81
CA GLN A 71 13.24 -3.02 0.56
C GLN A 71 13.77 -1.67 0.08
N SER A 72 12.95 -0.62 0.15
CA SER A 72 13.34 0.72 -0.30
C SER A 72 14.50 1.31 0.51
N ILE A 73 14.57 1.02 1.81
CA ILE A 73 15.65 1.48 2.70
C ILE A 73 16.91 0.65 2.45
N ARG A 74 16.79 -0.68 2.35
CA ARG A 74 17.95 -1.59 2.27
C ARG A 74 18.56 -1.71 0.88
N ARG A 75 17.78 -1.47 -0.18
CA ARG A 75 18.21 -1.65 -1.58
C ARG A 75 17.71 -0.50 -2.46
N PRO A 76 18.13 0.75 -2.20
CA PRO A 76 17.64 1.92 -2.92
C PRO A 76 17.97 1.91 -4.43
N ALA A 77 18.95 1.11 -4.87
CA ALA A 77 19.37 1.00 -6.27
C ALA A 77 18.58 -0.04 -7.09
N VAL A 78 17.60 -0.72 -6.50
CA VAL A 78 16.78 -1.73 -7.19
C VAL A 78 15.37 -1.19 -7.44
N PRO A 79 14.83 -1.30 -8.66
CA PRO A 79 13.44 -0.95 -8.91
C PRO A 79 12.50 -1.73 -7.99
N LEU A 80 11.61 -1.03 -7.28
CA LEU A 80 10.51 -1.66 -6.55
C LEU A 80 9.48 -2.17 -7.55
N ASP A 81 9.02 -3.41 -7.37
CA ASP A 81 7.90 -3.94 -8.14
C ASP A 81 6.59 -3.37 -7.59
N LEU A 82 6.06 -2.35 -8.28
CA LEU A 82 4.87 -1.60 -7.90
C LEU A 82 3.74 -1.86 -8.91
N PRO A 83 3.03 -3.00 -8.83
CA PRO A 83 1.90 -3.27 -9.70
C PRO A 83 0.83 -2.19 -9.55
N LEU A 84 0.39 -1.64 -10.69
CA LEU A 84 -0.76 -0.75 -10.72
C LEU A 84 -2.04 -1.56 -10.46
N PRO A 85 -2.95 -1.07 -9.61
CA PRO A 85 -4.22 -1.75 -9.37
C PRO A 85 -5.00 -1.89 -10.68
N GLN A 86 -5.54 -3.08 -10.94
CA GLN A 86 -6.34 -3.27 -12.14
C GLN A 86 -7.58 -2.36 -12.14
N PRO A 87 -7.89 -1.68 -13.25
CA PRO A 87 -9.04 -0.79 -13.34
C PRO A 87 -10.34 -1.59 -13.19
N GLN A 88 -11.02 -1.43 -12.05
CA GLN A 88 -12.28 -2.11 -11.76
C GLN A 88 -13.46 -1.15 -11.92
N ARG A 89 -14.32 -1.38 -12.92
CA ARG A 89 -15.56 -0.60 -13.09
C ARG A 89 -16.55 -0.94 -11.97
N ARG A 90 -16.80 0.00 -11.06
CA ARG A 90 -17.92 -0.08 -10.11
C ARG A 90 -19.24 0.18 -10.87
N GLY A 91 -20.15 -0.80 -10.92
CA GLY A 91 -21.53 -0.57 -11.35
C GLY A 91 -21.92 -0.92 -12.80
N GLY A 92 -21.11 -1.69 -13.52
CA GLY A 92 -21.50 -2.19 -14.85
C GLY A 92 -22.73 -3.11 -14.80
N ALA A 93 -23.57 -3.10 -15.85
CA ALA A 93 -24.76 -3.94 -15.96
C ALA A 93 -24.45 -5.44 -15.70
N ARG A 94 -23.25 -5.90 -16.06
CA ARG A 94 -22.76 -7.25 -15.79
C ARG A 94 -22.57 -7.55 -14.29
N LYS A 95 -22.09 -6.60 -13.48
CA LYS A 95 -21.93 -6.78 -12.03
C LYS A 95 -23.28 -6.75 -11.31
N ARG A 96 -24.24 -5.96 -11.81
CA ARG A 96 -25.63 -5.92 -11.31
C ARG A 96 -26.38 -7.24 -11.54
N ARG A 97 -26.14 -7.91 -12.67
CA ARG A 97 -26.75 -9.22 -12.98
C ARG A 97 -26.24 -10.39 -12.13
N LEU A 98 -25.07 -10.24 -11.49
CA LEU A 98 -24.48 -11.26 -10.61
C LEU A 98 -24.84 -11.07 -9.13
N SER A 99 -25.58 -10.00 -8.81
CA SER A 99 -26.03 -9.64 -7.46
C SER A 99 -27.55 -9.76 -7.29
N ILE A 100 -28.22 -10.44 -8.23
CA ILE A 100 -29.62 -10.91 -8.17
C ILE A 100 -29.54 -12.44 -8.07
#